data_AF-A0A959F8S6-F1
#
_entry.id   AF-A0A959F8S6-F1
#
_cell.length_a   1.000
_cell.length_b   1.000
_cell.length_c   1.000
_cell.angle_alpha   90.00
_cell.angle_beta   90.00
_cell.angle_gamma   90.00
#
_symmetry.space_group_name_H-M   'P 1'
#
loop_
_entity.id
_entity.type
_entity.pdbx_description
1 polymer ?
#
loop_
_entity_poly.entity_id
_entity_poly.type
_entity_poly.pdbx_seq_one_letter_code
_entity_poly.pdbx_strand_id
1 'polypeptide(L)'
;MSGISAFADKSTEQATLKICDLLEEIERPEGVRMTVNNLSNAESGVLRTKDENPVIDISLAHCFTLEDVVRELIKLVAEKK
;
A
#
# COMPACT_ATOMS: atom_id res chain seq x y z
N MET A 1 16.33 6.40 0.40
CA MET A 1 15.45 5.88 -0.66
C MET A 1 14.26 5.19 0.00
N SER A 2 13.18 5.93 0.23
CA SER A 2 11.92 5.42 0.78
C SER A 2 10.90 5.22 -0.36
N GLY A 3 11.27 4.45 -1.38
CA GLY A 3 10.37 4.18 -2.51
C GLY A 3 9.19 3.31 -2.07
N ILE A 4 8.00 3.63 -2.58
CA ILE A 4 6.84 2.73 -2.50
C ILE A 4 7.01 1.65 -3.56
N SER A 5 6.90 0.38 -3.17
CA SER A 5 6.94 -0.73 -4.14
C SER A 5 5.56 -0.93 -4.76
N ALA A 6 5.49 -1.23 -6.06
CA ALA A 6 4.24 -1.45 -6.78
C ALA A 6 4.21 -2.83 -7.45
N PHE A 7 3.10 -3.55 -7.31
CA PHE A 7 2.80 -4.77 -8.05
C PHE A 7 1.45 -4.59 -8.73
N ALA A 8 1.37 -4.80 -10.04
CA ALA A 8 0.14 -4.58 -10.80
C ALA A 8 0.09 -5.48 -12.03
N ASP A 9 -1.14 -5.78 -12.46
CA ASP A 9 -1.37 -6.33 -13.79
C ASP A 9 -1.08 -5.28 -14.88
N LYS A 10 -0.70 -5.73 -16.08
CA LYS A 10 -0.36 -4.83 -17.19
C LYS A 10 -1.48 -3.84 -17.54
N SER A 11 -2.74 -4.23 -17.34
CA SER A 11 -3.90 -3.38 -17.58
C SER A 11 -4.08 -2.27 -16.54
N THR A 12 -3.50 -2.41 -15.34
CA THR A 12 -3.68 -1.50 -14.20
C THR A 12 -2.39 -0.81 -13.76
N GLU A 13 -1.26 -1.12 -14.39
CA GLU A 13 0.07 -0.58 -14.10
C GLU A 13 0.10 0.95 -14.00
N GLN A 14 -0.40 1.66 -15.02
CA GLN A 14 -0.40 3.13 -15.04
C GLN A 14 -1.25 3.76 -13.92
N ALA A 15 -2.40 3.16 -13.60
CA ALA A 15 -3.23 3.61 -12.49
C ALA A 15 -2.53 3.37 -11.14
N THR A 16 -1.84 2.24 -11.01
CA THR A 16 -1.10 1.87 -9.80
C THR A 16 0.07 2.81 -9.55
N LEU A 17 0.85 3.15 -10.58
CA LEU A 17 1.96 4.10 -10.46
C LEU A 17 1.49 5.48 -10.01
N LYS A 18 0.38 5.99 -10.55
CA LYS A 18 -0.21 7.26 -10.10
C LYS A 18 -0.61 7.24 -8.62
N ILE A 19 -1.11 6.11 -8.13
CA ILE A 19 -1.43 5.95 -6.71
C ILE A 19 -0.14 5.96 -5.88
N CYS A 20 0.92 5.29 -6.34
CA CYS A 20 2.22 5.37 -5.68
C CYS A 20 2.74 6.81 -5.62
N ASP A 21 2.69 7.57 -6.71
CA ASP A 21 3.11 8.97 -6.74
C ASP A 21 2.34 9.80 -5.70
N LEU A 22 1.01 9.64 -5.61
CA LEU A 22 0.18 10.31 -4.60
C LEU A 22 0.53 9.90 -3.17
N LEU A 23 0.84 8.63 -2.94
CA LEU A 23 1.22 8.12 -1.62
C LEU A 23 2.63 8.54 -1.21
N GLU A 24 3.52 8.85 -2.16
CA GLU A 24 4.85 9.41 -1.87
C GLU A 24 4.79 10.83 -1.30
N GLU A 25 3.73 11.59 -1.61
CA GLU A 25 3.47 12.91 -1.04
C GLU A 25 3.02 12.86 0.44
N ILE A 26 2.66 11.67 0.95
CA ILE A 26 2.20 11.49 2.33
C ILE A 26 3.40 11.25 3.25
N GLU A 27 3.46 12.01 4.36
CA GLU A 27 4.45 11.80 5.42
C GLU A 27 4.24 10.43 6.08
N ARG A 28 5.24 9.56 6.00
CA ARG A 28 5.23 8.21 6.55
C ARG A 28 6.07 8.16 7.82
N PRO A 29 5.66 7.40 8.85
CA PRO A 29 6.50 7.20 10.03
C PRO A 29 7.85 6.57 9.64
N GLU A 30 8.91 6.97 10.33
CA GLU A 30 10.26 6.47 10.06
C GLU A 30 10.32 4.94 10.20
N GLY A 31 11.01 4.28 9.28
CA GLY A 31 11.14 2.82 9.23
C GLY A 31 9.91 2.08 8.66
N VAL A 32 8.79 2.76 8.39
CA VAL A 32 7.63 2.14 7.74
C VAL A 32 7.85 2.07 6.23
N ARG A 33 7.74 0.87 5.68
CA ARG A 33 7.72 0.63 4.23
C ARG A 33 6.28 0.45 3.76
N MET A 34 6.05 0.74 2.48
CA MET A 34 4.74 0.60 1.87
C MET A 34 4.84 -0.09 0.52
N THR A 35 3.88 -0.96 0.27
CA THR A 35 3.69 -1.65 -1.00
C THR A 35 2.26 -1.40 -1.46
N VAL A 36 2.07 -1.15 -2.75
CA VAL A 36 0.77 -1.09 -3.40
C VAL A 36 0.64 -2.34 -4.27
N ASN A 37 -0.39 -3.13 -4.03
CA ASN A 37 -0.63 -4.38 -4.73
C ASN A 37 -1.99 -4.34 -5.45
N ASN A 38 -1.95 -4.18 -6.76
CA ASN A 38 -3.09 -4.10 -7.65
C ASN A 38 -3.23 -5.36 -8.52
N LEU A 39 -2.94 -6.51 -7.92
CA LEU A 39 -3.24 -7.82 -8.50
C LEU A 39 -4.65 -8.23 -8.08
N SER A 40 -5.38 -8.87 -9.00
CA SER A 40 -6.79 -9.25 -8.79
C SER A 40 -7.09 -10.14 -7.58
N ASN A 41 -6.07 -10.81 -7.03
CA ASN A 41 -6.16 -11.70 -5.87
C ASN A 41 -5.32 -11.21 -4.67
N ALA A 42 -4.88 -9.95 -4.68
CA ALA A 42 -4.11 -9.39 -3.58
C ALA A 42 -4.99 -9.15 -2.34
N GLU A 43 -4.45 -9.42 -1.16
CA GLU A 43 -5.06 -9.08 0.12
C GLU A 43 -4.20 -8.04 0.83
N SER A 44 -4.85 -7.07 1.47
CA SER A 44 -4.18 -6.07 2.28
C SER A 44 -3.63 -6.68 3.57
N GLY A 45 -2.49 -6.19 4.05
CA GLY A 45 -1.92 -6.69 5.28
C GLY A 45 -0.73 -5.89 5.80
N VAL A 46 -0.37 -6.14 7.06
CA VAL A 46 0.89 -5.64 7.64
C VAL A 46 1.88 -6.79 7.67
N LEU A 47 2.88 -6.74 6.79
CA LEU A 47 3.95 -7.72 6.73
C LEU A 47 5.09 -7.27 7.65
N ARG A 48 5.47 -8.11 8.61
CA ARG A 48 6.70 -7.90 9.38
C ARG A 48 7.86 -8.54 8.64
N THR A 49 8.77 -7.71 8.16
CA THR A 49 9.99 -8.19 7.53
C THR A 49 10.99 -8.67 8.59
N LYS A 50 11.98 -9.48 8.18
CA LYS A 50 13.04 -9.98 9.08
C LYS A 50 13.79 -8.87 9.82
N ASP A 51 13.77 -7.65 9.27
CA ASP A 51 14.45 -6.47 9.82
C ASP A 51 13.57 -5.73 10.84
N GLU A 52 12.46 -6.33 11.28
CA GLU A 52 11.41 -5.78 12.15
C GLU A 52 10.68 -4.53 11.62
N ASN A 53 11.14 -3.97 10.50
CA ASN A 53 10.47 -2.86 9.83
C ASN A 53 9.12 -3.32 9.26
N PRO A 54 8.00 -2.70 9.69
CA PRO A 54 6.68 -3.03 9.18
C PRO A 54 6.57 -2.57 7.72
N VAL A 55 6.08 -3.47 6.87
CA VAL A 55 5.64 -3.17 5.51
C VAL A 55 4.12 -3.14 5.53
N ILE A 56 3.53 -2.01 5.16
CA ILE A 56 2.09 -1.90 4.91
C ILE A 56 1.87 -2.31 3.46
N ASP A 57 1.19 -3.43 3.24
CA ASP A 57 0.79 -3.91 1.92
C ASP A 57 -0.67 -3.54 1.68
N ILE A 58 -0.91 -2.65 0.72
CA ILE A 58 -2.25 -2.12 0.41
C ILE A 58 -2.74 -2.84 -0.85
N SER A 59 -3.76 -3.68 -0.70
CA SER A 59 -4.44 -4.26 -1.85
C SER A 59 -5.43 -3.25 -2.45
N LEU A 60 -5.30 -3.03 -3.76
CA LEU A 60 -6.26 -2.25 -4.54
C LEU A 60 -7.35 -3.12 -5.17
N ALA A 61 -7.31 -4.45 -5.01
CA ALA A 61 -8.25 -5.38 -5.64
C ALA A 61 -9.73 -5.09 -5.27
N HIS A 62 -9.95 -4.44 -4.12
CA HIS A 62 -11.26 -4.04 -3.63
C HIS A 62 -11.40 -2.53 -3.38
N CYS A 63 -10.43 -1.73 -3.86
CA CYS A 63 -10.47 -0.28 -3.74
C CYS A 63 -10.93 0.33 -5.08
N PHE A 64 -12.16 0.85 -5.12
CA PHE A 64 -12.73 1.45 -6.33
C PHE A 64 -12.65 2.98 -6.31
N THR A 65 -12.43 3.56 -5.13
CA THR A 65 -12.33 4.99 -4.87
C THR A 65 -11.11 5.31 -4.00
N LEU A 66 -10.68 6.57 -4.00
CA LEU A 66 -9.63 7.03 -3.07
C LEU A 66 -10.06 6.86 -1.61
N GLU A 67 -11.36 6.99 -1.31
CA GLU A 67 -11.89 6.75 0.03
C GLU A 67 -11.67 5.30 0.48
N ASP A 68 -11.82 4.33 -0.42
CA ASP A 68 -11.56 2.92 -0.11
C ASP A 68 -10.09 2.70 0.25
N VAL A 69 -9.17 3.32 -0.50
CA VAL A 69 -7.72 3.26 -0.22
C VAL A 69 -7.40 3.85 1.15
N VAL A 70 -7.99 5.00 1.50
CA VAL A 70 -7.79 5.65 2.80
C VAL A 70 -8.38 4.81 3.94
N ARG A 71 -9.57 4.22 3.76
CA ARG A 71 -10.20 3.34 4.75
C ARG A 71 -9.33 2.11 5.02
N GLU A 72 -8.78 1.51 3.97
CA GLU A 72 -7.92 0.34 4.09
C GLU A 72 -6.60 0.68 4.80
N LEU A 73 -5.99 1.82 4.46
CA LEU A 73 -4.84 2.37 5.19
C LEU A 73 -5.12 2.56 6.68
N ILE A 74 -6.25 3.18 7.03
CA ILE A 74 -6.63 3.40 8.43
C ILE A 74 -6.79 2.07 9.16
N LYS A 75 -7.43 1.08 8.54
CA LYS A 75 -7.62 -0.26 9.13
C LYS A 75 -6.26 -0.91 9.44
N LEU A 76 -5.36 -0.95 8.48
CA LEU A 76 -4.03 -1.56 8.62
C LEU A 76 -3.16 -0.87 9.69
N VAL A 77 -3.28 0.45 9.83
CA VAL A 77 -2.56 1.21 10.86
C VAL A 77 -3.21 1.06 12.24
N ALA A 78 -4.54 1.00 12.31
CA ALA A 78 -5.30 0.90 13.56
C ALA A 78 -5.27 -0.50 14.19
N GLU A 79 -5.13 -1.56 13.39
CA GLU A 79 -5.00 -2.95 13.86
C GLU A 79 -3.67 -3.24 14.60
N LYS A 80 -2.77 -2.25 14.73
CA LYS A 80 -1.54 -2.34 15.55
C LYS A 80 -1.76 -2.28 17.08
N LYS A 81 -2.91 -2.70 17.61
CA LYS A 81 -3.13 -2.80 19.07
C LYS A 81 -2.82 -4.19 19.61
#